data_AF-A0A845MEQ4-F1
#
_entry.id   AF-A0A845MEQ4-F1
#
_cell.length_a   1.000
_cell.length_b   1.000
_cell.length_c   1.000
_cell.angle_alpha   90.00
_cell.angle_beta   90.00
_cell.angle_gamma   90.00
#
_symmetry.space_group_name_H-M   'P 1'
#
loop_
_entity.id
_entity.type
_entity.pdbx_description
1 polymer ?
#
loop_
_entity_poly.entity_id
_entity_poly.type
_entity_poly.pdbx_seq_one_letter_code
_entity_poly.pdbx_strand_id
1 'polypeptide(L)'
;MTEIAKPIPIHRLFALGAVLLPLLLGGCQEGVSESVTNIFTNPFGSSDEEEEVINAVALNPGEVAWHIQSAVAATVLRLKDGEPDAIDEEFDVVGSAGIATDENIDLSWFGVEKVQLNDFFHPKDMPAINRLGASLVLVDATGRRVGVSFVADYELKDEKVVLMGHQWGYMRAEFPVAESYIVPIAAIEQMTEAEVRDYTTFRSHILTHAVTVGDPNAPQDMAEYSIVTFFMDRLLDGDKVQLRISEVKDGPEGFSDDSRYIVHGNGWVTGIVPGKFSLAPDKAFWVKAVFIPKKKEDGFFSGLLTSEKVIGLYNTANLTDSPS
;
A
#
# COMPACT_ATOMS: atom_id res chain seq x y z
N MET A 1 6.40 0.24 72.27
CA MET A 1 7.57 -0.60 72.62
C MET A 1 8.43 -0.71 71.38
N THR A 2 9.75 -0.69 71.53
CA THR A 2 10.71 -0.83 70.42
C THR A 2 10.97 -2.31 70.11
N GLU A 3 11.16 -2.63 68.84
CA GLU A 3 12.30 -3.46 68.47
C GLU A 3 12.88 -2.97 67.13
N ILE A 4 14.19 -3.09 66.95
CA ILE A 4 14.94 -2.57 65.81
C ILE A 4 15.92 -3.64 65.35
N ALA A 5 15.76 -4.12 64.12
CA ALA A 5 16.73 -5.00 63.46
C ALA A 5 16.96 -4.54 62.01
N LYS A 6 18.24 -4.39 61.66
CA LYS A 6 18.85 -3.90 60.41
C LYS A 6 20.22 -4.62 60.30
N PRO A 7 21.00 -4.53 59.20
CA PRO A 7 20.62 -4.50 57.76
C PRO A 7 21.64 -5.26 56.83
N ILE A 8 21.35 -5.32 55.50
CA ILE A 8 22.29 -5.55 54.34
C ILE A 8 23.27 -6.77 54.38
N PRO A 9 24.21 -6.97 53.40
CA PRO A 9 24.12 -6.92 51.91
C PRO A 9 24.62 -8.24 51.23
N ILE A 10 24.70 -8.31 49.88
CA ILE A 10 25.94 -8.53 49.07
C ILE A 10 25.69 -9.00 47.61
N HIS A 11 26.25 -8.23 46.66
CA HIS A 11 26.83 -8.50 45.31
C HIS A 11 26.43 -9.76 44.48
N ARG A 12 26.29 -9.66 43.13
CA ARG A 12 27.23 -9.07 42.13
C ARG A 12 26.55 -8.05 41.18
N LEU A 13 27.14 -7.01 40.57
CA LEU A 13 28.50 -6.57 40.13
C LEU A 13 28.89 -6.86 38.65
N PHE A 14 29.01 -5.77 37.84
CA PHE A 14 29.74 -5.63 36.54
C PHE A 14 29.29 -6.57 35.38
N ALA A 15 29.55 -6.37 34.08
CA ALA A 15 29.99 -5.23 33.22
C ALA A 15 29.78 -5.65 31.73
N LEU A 16 29.86 -4.80 30.68
CA LEU A 16 30.06 -3.34 30.59
C LEU A 16 28.88 -2.75 29.75
N GLY A 17 28.93 -2.05 28.60
CA GLY A 17 29.96 -1.29 27.86
C GLY A 17 29.97 -1.50 26.33
N ALA A 18 29.84 -0.39 25.58
CA ALA A 18 30.23 -0.13 24.18
C ALA A 18 30.12 -1.24 23.09
N VAL A 19 29.21 -1.03 22.13
CA VAL A 19 29.56 -0.98 20.69
C VAL A 19 28.80 0.19 20.05
N LEU A 20 29.55 1.11 19.44
CA LEU A 20 29.10 2.05 18.41
C LEU A 20 29.98 1.82 17.18
N LEU A 21 29.51 2.26 16.01
CA LEU A 21 30.18 2.31 14.69
C LEU A 21 31.67 1.92 14.63
N PRO A 22 32.05 1.05 13.68
CA PRO A 22 32.07 1.54 12.29
C PRO A 22 31.67 0.52 11.21
N LEU A 23 31.26 1.05 10.04
CA LEU A 23 31.79 0.66 8.71
C LEU A 23 31.22 1.57 7.62
N LEU A 24 32.01 2.55 7.18
CA LEU A 24 31.74 3.35 5.98
C LEU A 24 33.07 3.91 5.42
N LEU A 25 33.17 3.99 4.09
CA LEU A 25 34.20 4.65 3.27
C LEU A 25 35.62 4.03 3.17
N GLY A 26 36.05 3.72 1.93
CA GLY A 26 37.36 4.19 1.41
C GLY A 26 38.26 3.20 0.64
N GLY A 27 38.48 3.46 -0.67
CA GLY A 27 39.53 2.84 -1.54
C GLY A 27 38.95 2.04 -2.72
N CYS A 28 38.98 2.53 -3.97
CA CYS A 28 40.10 2.63 -4.94
C CYS A 28 40.61 1.25 -5.46
N GLN A 29 40.88 1.00 -6.74
CA GLN A 29 40.90 1.85 -7.96
C GLN A 29 40.88 0.97 -9.24
N GLU A 30 40.42 1.51 -10.39
CA GLU A 30 40.73 1.15 -11.81
C GLU A 30 40.57 -0.32 -12.31
N GLY A 31 40.11 -0.60 -13.55
CA GLY A 31 39.61 0.25 -14.65
C GLY A 31 39.59 -0.53 -16.01
N VAL A 32 39.27 0.15 -17.13
CA VAL A 32 39.51 -0.29 -18.55
C VAL A 32 38.60 -1.45 -19.05
N SER A 33 37.95 -1.47 -20.24
CA SER A 33 37.71 -0.48 -21.33
C SER A 33 36.69 -1.04 -22.35
N GLU A 34 35.92 -0.16 -23.03
CA GLU A 34 35.26 -0.33 -24.36
C GLU A 34 34.35 -1.55 -24.65
N SER A 35 33.35 -1.51 -25.54
CA SER A 35 32.58 -0.40 -26.15
C SER A 35 31.28 -0.98 -26.75
N VAL A 36 30.17 -0.24 -26.71
CA VAL A 36 28.92 -0.58 -27.44
C VAL A 36 28.30 0.70 -28.02
N THR A 37 27.78 0.62 -29.24
CA THR A 37 27.20 1.76 -29.99
C THR A 37 25.85 2.24 -29.45
N ASN A 38 25.70 3.55 -29.29
CA ASN A 38 24.42 4.22 -29.02
C ASN A 38 23.38 3.96 -30.12
N ILE A 39 22.34 3.17 -29.81
CA ILE A 39 21.03 3.24 -30.47
C ILE A 39 19.96 3.04 -29.40
N PHE A 40 19.18 4.10 -29.13
CA PHE A 40 17.75 4.14 -28.75
C PHE A 40 17.49 5.41 -27.93
N THR A 41 16.91 6.43 -28.57
CA THR A 41 16.51 7.68 -27.91
C THR A 41 15.19 7.49 -27.15
N ASN A 42 15.19 7.82 -25.86
CA ASN A 42 14.00 7.88 -25.01
C ASN A 42 12.93 8.83 -25.61
N PRO A 43 11.65 8.42 -25.74
CA PRO A 43 10.57 9.30 -26.21
C PRO A 43 10.04 10.26 -25.13
N PHE A 44 10.40 10.08 -23.86
CA PHE A 44 10.14 11.05 -22.81
C PHE A 44 11.24 12.12 -22.79
N GLY A 45 10.85 13.38 -22.61
CA GLY A 45 11.65 14.54 -23.00
C GLY A 45 12.97 14.69 -22.23
N SER A 46 14.05 14.98 -22.95
CA SER A 46 15.39 15.21 -22.42
C SER A 46 15.54 16.55 -21.69
N SER A 47 16.05 16.49 -20.47
CA SER A 47 16.86 17.54 -19.84
C SER A 47 17.94 16.87 -19.01
N ASP A 48 19.20 17.28 -19.17
CA ASP A 48 20.36 16.57 -18.62
C ASP A 48 20.38 16.56 -17.07
N GLU A 49 20.13 15.39 -16.48
CA GLU A 49 20.60 15.02 -15.13
C GLU A 49 20.67 13.47 -15.07
N GLU A 50 21.59 12.94 -14.25
CA GLU A 50 22.23 11.62 -14.41
C GLU A 50 21.27 10.43 -14.68
N GLU A 51 21.31 9.87 -15.90
CA GLU A 51 20.64 8.60 -16.21
C GLU A 51 21.30 7.46 -15.42
N GLU A 52 20.60 6.89 -14.42
CA GLU A 52 20.93 5.55 -13.93
C GLU A 52 20.76 4.56 -15.10
N VAL A 53 21.88 4.13 -15.66
CA VAL A 53 21.91 3.06 -16.67
C VAL A 53 21.49 1.77 -15.99
N ILE A 54 20.19 1.49 -16.04
CA ILE A 54 19.60 0.19 -15.68
C ILE A 54 20.21 -0.83 -16.63
N ASN A 55 21.29 -1.46 -16.18
CA ASN A 55 21.97 -2.51 -16.92
C ASN A 55 20.93 -3.58 -17.30
N ALA A 56 20.97 -4.04 -18.55
CA ALA A 56 20.15 -5.14 -19.03
C ALA A 56 20.62 -6.47 -18.39
N VAL A 57 20.28 -6.67 -17.12
CA VAL A 57 20.56 -7.88 -16.36
C VAL A 57 19.83 -9.05 -17.03
N ALA A 58 20.53 -10.18 -17.15
CA ALA A 58 19.98 -11.37 -17.77
C ALA A 58 18.69 -11.81 -17.06
N LEU A 59 17.61 -11.95 -17.85
CA LEU A 59 16.28 -12.27 -17.35
C LEU A 59 16.26 -13.65 -16.68
N ASN A 60 15.84 -13.70 -15.40
CA ASN A 60 15.07 -14.85 -14.96
C ASN A 60 13.67 -14.72 -15.59
N PRO A 61 13.13 -15.76 -16.24
CA PRO A 61 11.74 -15.77 -16.68
C PRO A 61 10.82 -15.95 -15.46
N GLY A 62 10.62 -14.85 -14.72
CA GLY A 62 9.49 -14.74 -13.80
C GLY A 62 8.20 -14.69 -14.60
N GLU A 63 7.21 -15.47 -14.19
CA GLU A 63 5.90 -15.50 -14.84
C GLU A 63 5.25 -14.11 -14.77
N VAL A 64 4.66 -13.65 -15.88
CA VAL A 64 3.84 -12.43 -15.90
C VAL A 64 2.71 -12.63 -14.90
N ALA A 65 2.54 -11.69 -13.95
CA ALA A 65 1.42 -11.74 -13.01
C ALA A 65 0.10 -11.94 -13.77
N TRP A 66 -0.67 -12.98 -13.42
CA TRP A 66 -1.76 -13.48 -14.28
C TRP A 66 -2.79 -12.40 -14.63
N HIS A 67 -3.02 -11.44 -13.73
CA HIS A 67 -3.86 -10.26 -13.93
C HIS A 67 -3.47 -9.43 -15.16
N ILE A 68 -2.17 -9.29 -15.42
CA ILE A 68 -1.65 -8.57 -16.58
C ILE A 68 -1.91 -9.38 -17.86
N GLN A 69 -1.71 -10.70 -17.83
CA GLN A 69 -2.02 -11.59 -18.95
C GLN A 69 -3.51 -11.51 -19.32
N SER A 70 -4.39 -11.68 -18.33
CA SER A 70 -5.85 -11.60 -18.51
C SER A 70 -6.31 -10.21 -18.94
N ALA A 71 -5.71 -9.13 -18.41
CA ALA A 71 -6.05 -7.77 -18.80
C ALA A 71 -5.65 -7.46 -20.26
N VAL A 72 -4.48 -7.94 -20.72
CA VAL A 72 -4.11 -7.89 -22.14
C VAL A 72 -5.11 -8.69 -22.97
N ALA A 73 -5.37 -9.96 -22.61
CA ALA A 73 -6.26 -10.83 -23.38
C ALA A 73 -7.68 -10.26 -23.54
N ALA A 74 -8.32 -9.89 -22.44
CA ALA A 74 -9.65 -9.30 -22.43
C ALA A 74 -9.72 -7.97 -23.22
N THR A 75 -8.66 -7.16 -23.17
CA THR A 75 -8.58 -5.92 -23.95
C THR A 75 -8.54 -6.21 -25.45
N VAL A 76 -7.74 -7.18 -25.89
CA VAL A 76 -7.61 -7.51 -27.31
C VAL A 76 -8.87 -8.15 -27.87
N LEU A 77 -9.54 -9.06 -27.15
CA LEU A 77 -10.85 -9.57 -27.56
C LEU A 77 -11.86 -8.44 -27.75
N ARG A 78 -11.90 -7.49 -26.81
CA ARG A 78 -12.82 -6.34 -26.88
C ARG A 78 -12.47 -5.33 -27.98
N LEU A 79 -11.23 -5.32 -28.47
CA LEU A 79 -10.81 -4.57 -29.67
C LEU A 79 -11.08 -5.33 -30.98
N LYS A 80 -11.42 -6.63 -30.92
CA LYS A 80 -11.81 -7.48 -32.06
C LYS A 80 -13.34 -7.68 -32.19
N ASP A 81 -14.15 -7.00 -31.36
CA ASP A 81 -15.60 -7.27 -31.17
C ASP A 81 -15.92 -8.72 -30.74
N GLY A 82 -14.99 -9.41 -30.06
CA GLY A 82 -15.15 -10.78 -29.56
C GLY A 82 -15.96 -10.88 -28.25
N GLU A 83 -16.56 -12.05 -28.02
CA GLU A 83 -17.25 -12.38 -26.75
C GLU A 83 -16.24 -12.44 -25.59
N PRO A 84 -16.50 -11.82 -24.41
CA PRO A 84 -15.55 -11.79 -23.30
C PRO A 84 -15.19 -13.16 -22.72
N ASP A 85 -16.10 -14.13 -22.84
CA ASP A 85 -15.93 -15.48 -22.27
C ASP A 85 -14.99 -16.37 -23.13
N ALA A 86 -14.59 -15.90 -24.32
CA ALA A 86 -13.76 -16.66 -25.26
C ALA A 86 -12.25 -16.70 -24.90
N ILE A 87 -11.82 -16.05 -23.81
CA ILE A 87 -10.40 -15.95 -23.42
C ILE A 87 -9.73 -17.33 -23.34
N ASP A 88 -10.34 -18.27 -22.61
CA ASP A 88 -9.71 -19.57 -22.34
C ASP A 88 -9.76 -20.55 -23.53
N GLU A 89 -10.50 -20.23 -24.60
CA GLU A 89 -10.59 -21.04 -25.83
C GLU A 89 -9.84 -20.43 -27.02
N GLU A 90 -9.81 -19.10 -27.15
CA GLU A 90 -9.15 -18.39 -28.27
C GLU A 90 -7.73 -17.89 -27.95
N PHE A 91 -7.37 -17.68 -26.66
CA PHE A 91 -6.09 -17.09 -26.28
C PHE A 91 -5.16 -18.08 -25.58
N ASP A 92 -3.95 -18.19 -26.11
CA ASP A 92 -2.85 -19.00 -25.58
C ASP A 92 -1.62 -18.08 -25.49
N VAL A 93 -1.22 -17.74 -24.27
CA VAL A 93 -0.17 -16.74 -23.99
C VAL A 93 1.21 -17.38 -24.12
N VAL A 94 1.70 -17.44 -25.37
CA VAL A 94 2.96 -18.15 -25.70
C VAL A 94 4.20 -17.36 -25.25
N GLY A 95 4.55 -17.52 -23.98
CA GLY A 95 5.80 -17.04 -23.38
C GLY A 95 5.77 -15.58 -22.93
N SER A 96 6.86 -15.14 -22.30
CA SER A 96 7.05 -13.74 -21.91
C SER A 96 8.52 -13.42 -21.57
N ALA A 97 8.90 -12.17 -21.82
CA ALA A 97 10.01 -11.49 -21.16
C ALA A 97 9.44 -10.42 -20.22
N GLY A 98 10.06 -10.19 -19.06
CA GLY A 98 9.50 -9.32 -18.03
C GLY A 98 10.55 -8.56 -17.23
N ILE A 99 10.29 -7.28 -17.00
CA ILE A 99 11.03 -6.47 -16.02
C ILE A 99 10.02 -5.98 -14.98
N ALA A 100 10.02 -6.64 -13.81
CA ALA A 100 9.37 -6.12 -12.61
C ALA A 100 10.31 -5.08 -11.99
N THR A 101 9.83 -3.85 -11.80
CA THR A 101 10.71 -2.75 -11.36
C THR A 101 10.72 -2.50 -9.85
N ASP A 102 9.91 -3.22 -9.06
CA ASP A 102 9.96 -3.11 -7.59
C ASP A 102 9.34 -4.31 -6.86
N GLU A 103 9.73 -4.47 -5.58
CA GLU A 103 9.32 -5.46 -4.56
C GLU A 103 8.47 -6.69 -4.96
N ASN A 104 8.98 -7.90 -4.65
CA ASN A 104 8.31 -9.19 -4.80
C ASN A 104 7.09 -9.38 -3.86
N ILE A 105 5.94 -8.83 -4.23
CA ILE A 105 4.65 -9.17 -3.60
C ILE A 105 4.04 -10.36 -4.35
N ASP A 106 3.64 -11.40 -3.61
CA ASP A 106 2.76 -12.43 -4.16
C ASP A 106 1.35 -11.85 -4.37
N LEU A 107 1.05 -11.50 -5.62
CA LEU A 107 -0.25 -10.99 -6.04
C LEU A 107 -1.26 -12.10 -6.38
N SER A 108 -0.89 -13.39 -6.34
CA SER A 108 -1.73 -14.48 -6.86
C SER A 108 -3.11 -14.58 -6.21
N TRP A 109 -3.24 -14.15 -4.95
CA TRP A 109 -4.46 -14.15 -4.13
C TRP A 109 -5.39 -12.95 -4.35
N PHE A 110 -5.02 -11.98 -5.18
CA PHE A 110 -5.87 -10.84 -5.53
C PHE A 110 -6.69 -11.16 -6.80
N GLY A 111 -7.90 -10.64 -6.90
CA GLY A 111 -8.67 -10.52 -8.15
C GLY A 111 -8.56 -9.11 -8.74
N VAL A 112 -9.09 -8.90 -9.95
CA VAL A 112 -9.14 -7.57 -10.59
C VAL A 112 -10.44 -6.86 -10.21
N GLU A 113 -10.36 -5.72 -9.50
CA GLU A 113 -11.52 -4.84 -9.20
C GLU A 113 -11.82 -3.91 -10.37
N LYS A 114 -10.77 -3.31 -10.96
CA LYS A 114 -10.89 -2.31 -12.03
C LYS A 114 -9.77 -2.47 -13.05
N VAL A 115 -10.13 -2.39 -14.33
CA VAL A 115 -9.20 -2.15 -15.45
C VAL A 115 -9.41 -0.72 -15.96
N GLN A 116 -8.32 -0.02 -16.26
CA GLN A 116 -8.33 1.25 -16.98
C GLN A 116 -7.26 1.20 -18.08
N LEU A 117 -7.69 1.37 -19.33
CA LEU A 117 -6.77 1.49 -20.46
C LEU A 117 -6.30 2.95 -20.52
N ASN A 118 -4.99 3.17 -20.60
CA ASN A 118 -4.39 4.50 -20.65
C ASN A 118 -3.93 4.83 -22.08
N ASP A 119 -3.26 3.88 -22.74
CA ASP A 119 -2.68 4.02 -24.07
C ASP A 119 -2.84 2.74 -24.90
N PHE A 120 -3.08 2.90 -26.20
CA PHE A 120 -3.00 1.83 -27.19
C PHE A 120 -2.37 2.37 -28.48
N PHE A 121 -1.23 1.81 -28.89
CA PHE A 121 -0.53 2.27 -30.10
C PHE A 121 0.36 1.19 -30.73
N HIS A 122 0.81 1.47 -31.97
CA HIS A 122 1.73 0.62 -32.72
C HIS A 122 3.10 1.33 -32.78
N PRO A 123 4.21 0.72 -32.32
CA PRO A 123 5.54 1.31 -32.45
C PRO A 123 5.94 1.43 -33.94
N LYS A 124 6.35 2.62 -34.37
CA LYS A 124 6.66 2.91 -35.79
C LYS A 124 7.75 2.01 -36.36
N ASP A 125 8.72 1.65 -35.53
CA ASP A 125 9.90 0.87 -35.91
C ASP A 125 9.67 -0.64 -35.81
N MET A 126 8.55 -1.07 -35.22
CA MET A 126 8.14 -2.47 -35.08
C MET A 126 6.64 -2.64 -35.37
N PRO A 127 6.18 -2.42 -36.62
CA PRO A 127 4.75 -2.31 -36.97
C PRO A 127 3.93 -3.60 -36.84
N ALA A 128 4.57 -4.75 -36.56
CA ALA A 128 3.89 -6.00 -36.22
C ALA A 128 3.54 -6.10 -34.71
N ILE A 129 4.14 -5.26 -33.87
CA ILE A 129 3.93 -5.21 -32.43
C ILE A 129 2.86 -4.17 -32.11
N ASN A 130 1.99 -4.52 -31.18
CA ASN A 130 1.00 -3.66 -30.55
C ASN A 130 1.48 -3.37 -29.13
N ARG A 131 1.31 -2.14 -28.65
CA ARG A 131 1.61 -1.76 -27.28
C ARG A 131 0.34 -1.33 -26.55
N LEU A 132 0.09 -1.95 -25.39
CA LEU A 132 -0.99 -1.61 -24.48
C LEU A 132 -0.40 -1.05 -23.17
N GLY A 133 -0.80 0.18 -22.81
CA GLY A 133 -0.54 0.78 -21.51
C GLY A 133 -1.82 0.80 -20.69
N ALA A 134 -1.83 0.18 -19.51
CA ALA A 134 -3.01 0.06 -18.67
C ALA A 134 -2.71 0.10 -17.17
N SER A 135 -3.76 0.37 -16.39
CA SER A 135 -3.74 0.39 -14.93
C SER A 135 -4.80 -0.57 -14.39
N LEU A 136 -4.42 -1.33 -13.37
CA LEU A 136 -5.26 -2.26 -12.64
C LEU A 136 -5.43 -1.77 -11.20
N VAL A 137 -6.61 -1.95 -10.64
CA VAL A 137 -6.80 -2.05 -9.19
C VAL A 137 -7.09 -3.52 -8.90
N LEU A 138 -6.22 -4.14 -8.11
CA LEU A 138 -6.36 -5.52 -7.66
C LEU A 138 -6.90 -5.51 -6.23
N VAL A 139 -7.78 -6.46 -5.88
CA VAL A 139 -8.42 -6.58 -4.55
C VAL A 139 -8.35 -8.02 -4.03
N ASP A 140 -8.00 -8.21 -2.75
CA ASP A 140 -7.99 -9.54 -2.11
C ASP A 140 -9.32 -9.88 -1.42
N ALA A 141 -9.45 -11.12 -0.94
CA ALA A 141 -10.65 -11.60 -0.23
C ALA A 141 -10.93 -10.87 1.10
N THR A 142 -10.01 -10.04 1.61
CA THR A 142 -10.24 -9.17 2.77
C THR A 142 -10.69 -7.76 2.37
N GLY A 143 -10.62 -7.40 1.09
CA GLY A 143 -10.87 -6.05 0.59
C GLY A 143 -9.64 -5.15 0.55
N ARG A 144 -8.43 -5.67 0.85
CA ARG A 144 -7.20 -4.91 0.61
C ARG A 144 -7.00 -4.72 -0.88
N ARG A 145 -6.47 -3.55 -1.26
CA ARG A 145 -6.22 -3.19 -2.64
C ARG A 145 -4.77 -2.85 -2.92
N VAL A 146 -4.38 -3.03 -4.18
CA VAL A 146 -3.10 -2.54 -4.71
C VAL A 146 -3.31 -2.04 -6.15
N GLY A 147 -2.82 -0.85 -6.43
CA GLY A 147 -2.76 -0.31 -7.79
C GLY A 147 -1.51 -0.82 -8.52
N VAL A 148 -1.67 -1.22 -9.77
CA VAL A 148 -0.57 -1.66 -10.66
C VAL A 148 -0.71 -0.97 -12.00
N SER A 149 0.38 -0.39 -12.52
CA SER A 149 0.45 0.07 -13.91
C SER A 149 1.35 -0.88 -14.69
N PHE A 150 0.97 -1.21 -15.92
CA PHE A 150 1.79 -2.01 -16.81
C PHE A 150 1.81 -1.44 -18.24
N VAL A 151 2.87 -1.78 -18.95
CA VAL A 151 2.99 -1.66 -20.41
C VAL A 151 3.33 -3.05 -20.95
N ALA A 152 2.56 -3.50 -21.94
CA ALA A 152 2.70 -4.81 -22.57
C ALA A 152 2.86 -4.66 -24.09
N ASP A 153 3.89 -5.31 -24.64
CA ASP A 153 4.11 -5.44 -26.09
C ASP A 153 3.64 -6.82 -26.55
N TYR A 154 2.79 -6.86 -27.58
CA TYR A 154 2.21 -8.11 -28.06
C TYR A 154 2.04 -8.18 -29.59
N GLU A 155 2.15 -9.39 -30.15
CA GLU A 155 1.87 -9.69 -31.56
C GLU A 155 0.49 -10.37 -31.70
N LEU A 156 -0.23 -10.05 -32.77
CA LEU A 156 -1.43 -10.78 -33.20
C LEU A 156 -1.02 -11.81 -34.25
N LYS A 157 -1.02 -13.09 -33.88
CA LYS A 157 -0.52 -14.15 -34.75
C LYS A 157 -1.36 -15.41 -34.65
N ASP A 158 -1.78 -15.94 -35.80
CA ASP A 158 -2.59 -17.15 -35.91
C ASP A 158 -3.81 -17.07 -34.96
N GLU A 159 -4.50 -15.92 -35.02
CA GLU A 159 -5.59 -15.44 -34.17
C GLU A 159 -5.25 -15.18 -32.68
N LYS A 160 -4.24 -15.85 -32.13
CA LYS A 160 -3.73 -15.70 -30.76
C LYS A 160 -3.03 -14.36 -30.50
N VAL A 161 -2.84 -14.05 -29.21
CA VAL A 161 -1.93 -13.01 -28.71
C VAL A 161 -0.65 -13.64 -28.16
N VAL A 162 0.49 -13.22 -28.71
CA VAL A 162 1.82 -13.58 -28.20
C VAL A 162 2.35 -12.39 -27.41
N LEU A 163 2.61 -12.56 -26.11
CA LEU A 163 3.13 -11.51 -25.25
C LEU A 163 4.65 -11.42 -25.40
N MET A 164 5.11 -10.43 -26.18
CA MET A 164 6.52 -10.27 -26.55
C MET A 164 7.36 -9.70 -25.41
N GLY A 165 6.78 -8.84 -24.57
CA GLY A 165 7.44 -8.27 -23.41
C GLY A 165 6.48 -7.48 -22.52
N HIS A 166 6.86 -7.28 -21.26
CA HIS A 166 6.12 -6.40 -20.36
C HIS A 166 7.02 -5.73 -19.31
N GLN A 167 6.56 -4.56 -18.85
CA GLN A 167 7.09 -3.84 -17.70
C GLN A 167 5.92 -3.44 -16.81
N TRP A 168 6.07 -3.57 -15.50
CA TRP A 168 5.03 -3.15 -14.54
C TRP A 168 5.61 -2.65 -13.22
N GLY A 169 4.82 -1.84 -12.52
CA GLY A 169 5.14 -1.30 -11.21
C GLY A 169 3.90 -0.83 -10.44
N TYR A 170 4.06 -0.58 -9.15
CA TYR A 170 2.95 -0.19 -8.28
C TYR A 170 2.49 1.25 -8.50
N MET A 171 1.19 1.49 -8.40
CA MET A 171 0.58 2.82 -8.43
C MET A 171 0.21 3.28 -7.02
N ARG A 172 0.48 4.55 -6.73
CA ARG A 172 -0.07 5.23 -5.55
C ARG A 172 -1.58 5.40 -5.71
N ALA A 173 -2.35 4.92 -4.74
CA ALA A 173 -3.76 5.28 -4.63
C ALA A 173 -3.88 6.80 -4.36
N GLU A 174 -4.56 7.54 -5.24
CA GLU A 174 -4.66 9.00 -5.10
C GLU A 174 -5.53 9.41 -3.90
N PHE A 175 -6.52 8.56 -3.59
CA PHE A 175 -7.38 8.63 -2.42
C PHE A 175 -7.48 7.20 -1.84
N PRO A 176 -6.53 6.78 -0.99
CA PRO A 176 -6.61 5.48 -0.31
C PRO A 176 -7.89 5.37 0.50
N VAL A 177 -8.52 4.20 0.52
CA VAL A 177 -9.63 3.91 1.44
C VAL A 177 -9.07 3.52 2.81
N ALA A 178 -9.71 4.04 3.85
CA ALA A 178 -9.55 3.58 5.22
C ALA A 178 -10.85 2.94 5.72
N GLU A 179 -10.76 2.09 6.74
CA GLU A 179 -11.88 1.52 7.49
C GLU A 179 -11.60 1.61 8.98
N SER A 180 -12.39 2.38 9.75
CA SER A 180 -12.22 2.52 11.21
C SER A 180 -13.27 1.72 12.01
N TYR A 181 -12.79 1.05 13.06
CA TYR A 181 -13.56 0.23 13.99
C TYR A 181 -13.25 0.63 15.44
N ILE A 182 -14.23 0.48 16.33
CA ILE A 182 -14.07 0.69 17.78
C ILE A 182 -14.15 -0.68 18.46
N VAL A 183 -13.10 -1.09 19.15
CA VAL A 183 -13.02 -2.40 19.85
C VAL A 183 -12.63 -2.20 21.31
N PRO A 184 -13.09 -3.04 22.26
CA PRO A 184 -12.58 -3.01 23.64
C PRO A 184 -11.07 -3.30 23.67
N ILE A 185 -10.29 -2.61 24.49
CA ILE A 185 -8.83 -2.85 24.59
C ILE A 185 -8.55 -4.31 24.97
N ALA A 186 -9.32 -4.84 25.92
CA ALA A 186 -9.25 -6.23 26.37
C ALA A 186 -9.54 -7.28 25.26
N ALA A 187 -10.10 -6.89 24.11
CA ALA A 187 -10.21 -7.78 22.95
C ALA A 187 -8.88 -7.89 22.19
N ILE A 188 -8.13 -6.80 22.05
CA ILE A 188 -6.79 -6.81 21.42
C ILE A 188 -5.77 -7.52 22.33
N GLU A 189 -5.86 -7.33 23.65
CA GLU A 189 -4.96 -7.96 24.63
C GLU A 189 -5.05 -9.50 24.69
N GLN A 190 -6.07 -10.10 24.06
CA GLN A 190 -6.19 -11.56 23.91
C GLN A 190 -5.32 -12.12 22.77
N MET A 191 -4.80 -11.28 21.87
CA MET A 191 -4.02 -11.68 20.71
C MET A 191 -2.52 -11.73 20.99
N THR A 192 -1.81 -12.66 20.36
CA THR A 192 -0.34 -12.66 20.33
C THR A 192 0.21 -11.62 19.35
N GLU A 193 1.48 -11.23 19.51
CA GLU A 193 2.15 -10.31 18.57
C GLU A 193 2.14 -10.84 17.12
N ALA A 194 2.19 -12.17 16.93
CA ALA A 194 2.14 -12.78 15.60
C ALA A 194 0.77 -12.57 14.93
N GLU A 195 -0.33 -12.78 15.65
CA GLU A 195 -1.70 -12.60 15.16
C GLU A 195 -2.06 -11.11 14.94
N VAL A 196 -1.42 -10.20 15.68
CA VAL A 196 -1.53 -8.74 15.48
C VAL A 196 -0.71 -8.26 14.27
N ARG A 197 0.39 -8.94 13.94
CA ARG A 197 1.20 -8.64 12.74
C ARG A 197 0.59 -9.21 11.46
N ASP A 198 -0.07 -10.36 11.51
CA ASP A 198 -0.81 -10.86 10.36
C ASP A 198 -2.07 -10.02 10.09
N TYR A 199 -2.15 -9.42 8.90
CA TYR A 199 -3.24 -8.51 8.55
C TYR A 199 -4.60 -9.22 8.59
N THR A 200 -4.69 -10.42 8.02
CA THR A 200 -5.94 -11.16 7.84
C THR A 200 -6.52 -11.59 9.19
N THR A 201 -5.67 -12.13 10.06
CA THR A 201 -6.03 -12.52 11.42
C THR A 201 -6.41 -11.28 12.24
N PHE A 202 -5.61 -10.21 12.20
CA PHE A 202 -5.91 -8.99 12.94
C PHE A 202 -7.24 -8.36 12.51
N ARG A 203 -7.46 -8.13 11.20
CA ARG A 203 -8.73 -7.55 10.71
C ARG A 203 -9.93 -8.45 11.01
N SER A 204 -9.80 -9.77 10.89
CA SER A 204 -10.90 -10.70 11.21
C SER A 204 -11.27 -10.66 12.70
N HIS A 205 -10.27 -10.59 13.59
CA HIS A 205 -10.51 -10.48 15.03
C HIS A 205 -11.14 -9.13 15.40
N ILE A 206 -10.66 -8.03 14.82
CA ILE A 206 -11.21 -6.69 15.04
C ILE A 206 -12.67 -6.60 14.56
N LEU A 207 -12.98 -7.11 13.36
CA LEU A 207 -14.36 -7.19 12.85
C LEU A 207 -15.29 -7.99 13.77
N THR A 208 -14.78 -9.05 14.39
CA THR A 208 -15.57 -9.93 15.29
C THR A 208 -15.86 -9.28 16.65
N HIS A 209 -15.03 -8.33 17.09
CA HIS A 209 -15.15 -7.67 18.40
C HIS A 209 -15.53 -6.18 18.33
N ALA A 210 -15.82 -5.66 17.13
CA ALA A 210 -16.17 -4.27 16.92
C ALA A 210 -17.53 -3.93 17.54
N VAL A 211 -17.57 -2.86 18.33
CA VAL A 211 -18.80 -2.30 18.88
C VAL A 211 -19.50 -1.51 17.77
N THR A 212 -20.78 -1.78 17.54
CA THR A 212 -21.59 -1.00 16.60
C THR A 212 -21.80 0.41 17.15
N VAL A 213 -21.49 1.43 16.34
CA VAL A 213 -21.69 2.84 16.71
C VAL A 213 -23.17 3.10 17.00
N GLY A 214 -23.47 3.57 18.22
CA GLY A 214 -24.83 3.79 18.70
C GLY A 214 -25.60 2.51 19.11
N ASP A 215 -24.92 1.38 19.34
CA ASP A 215 -25.52 0.22 20.02
C ASP A 215 -26.03 0.64 21.42
N PRO A 216 -27.34 0.51 21.72
CA PRO A 216 -27.89 0.86 23.04
C PRO A 216 -27.36 -0.02 24.19
N ASN A 217 -26.70 -1.14 23.88
CA ASN A 217 -26.07 -2.03 24.85
C ASN A 217 -24.59 -1.66 25.11
N ALA A 218 -24.00 -0.77 24.32
CA ALA A 218 -22.63 -0.32 24.53
C ALA A 218 -22.54 0.55 25.81
N PRO A 219 -21.46 0.43 26.61
CA PRO A 219 -21.19 1.34 27.71
C PRO A 219 -21.24 2.82 27.28
N GLN A 220 -22.22 3.54 27.82
CA GLN A 220 -22.37 4.99 27.63
C GLN A 220 -21.39 5.79 28.51
N ASP A 221 -20.92 5.21 29.61
CA ASP A 221 -19.82 5.74 30.42
C ASP A 221 -18.46 5.60 29.71
N MET A 222 -17.43 6.25 30.26
CA MET A 222 -16.05 6.19 29.75
C MET A 222 -15.48 4.77 29.94
N ALA A 223 -15.30 4.04 28.83
CA ALA A 223 -14.73 2.70 28.82
C ALA A 223 -13.45 2.62 27.95
N GLU A 224 -12.67 1.55 28.16
CA GLU A 224 -11.37 1.35 27.52
C GLU A 224 -11.52 0.70 26.14
N TYR A 225 -11.39 1.53 25.09
CA TYR A 225 -11.47 1.10 23.69
C TYR A 225 -10.21 1.49 22.91
N SER A 226 -9.91 0.71 21.87
CA SER A 226 -9.01 1.08 20.79
C SER A 226 -9.81 1.42 19.55
N ILE A 227 -9.49 2.55 18.94
CA ILE A 227 -9.91 2.91 17.59
C ILE A 227 -8.89 2.29 16.64
N VAL A 228 -9.28 1.28 15.87
CA VAL A 228 -8.42 0.58 14.92
C VAL A 228 -8.83 0.94 13.51
N THR A 229 -7.90 1.43 12.70
CA THR A 229 -8.17 1.87 11.33
C THR A 229 -7.24 1.18 10.35
N PHE A 230 -7.81 0.34 9.48
CA PHE A 230 -7.09 -0.31 8.39
C PHE A 230 -7.00 0.65 7.21
N PHE A 231 -5.81 0.81 6.63
CA PHE A 231 -5.62 1.49 5.35
C PHE A 231 -5.61 0.41 4.27
N MET A 232 -6.67 0.38 3.47
CA MET A 232 -7.02 -0.76 2.62
C MET A 232 -6.17 -0.81 1.35
N ASP A 233 -5.81 0.33 0.78
CA ASP A 233 -4.88 0.42 -0.35
C ASP A 233 -3.42 0.38 0.14
N ARG A 234 -2.55 -0.34 -0.59
CA ARG A 234 -1.10 -0.33 -0.37
C ARG A 234 -0.54 1.09 -0.48
N LEU A 235 0.24 1.51 0.52
CA LEU A 235 1.04 2.74 0.48
C LEU A 235 2.38 2.48 -0.25
N LEU A 236 2.90 3.47 -0.99
CA LEU A 236 4.25 3.40 -1.55
C LEU A 236 5.29 3.95 -0.56
N ASP A 237 6.58 3.80 -0.86
CA ASP A 237 7.63 4.46 -0.08
C ASP A 237 7.39 5.97 0.07
N GLY A 238 7.74 6.49 1.24
CA GLY A 238 7.62 7.90 1.63
C GLY A 238 6.20 8.44 1.79
N ASP A 239 5.17 7.69 1.38
CA ASP A 239 3.79 8.00 1.69
C ASP A 239 3.53 7.81 3.20
N LYS A 240 2.66 8.63 3.77
CA LYS A 240 2.35 8.59 5.20
C LYS A 240 0.85 8.62 5.43
N VAL A 241 0.45 7.99 6.52
CA VAL A 241 -0.91 8.03 7.05
C VAL A 241 -0.88 8.46 8.52
N GLN A 242 -1.95 9.10 8.96
CA GLN A 242 -2.16 9.48 10.36
C GLN A 242 -3.61 9.23 10.77
N LEU A 243 -3.81 8.89 12.04
CA LEU A 243 -5.10 8.99 12.71
C LEU A 243 -5.12 10.25 13.58
N ARG A 244 -6.26 10.94 13.57
CA ARG A 244 -6.51 12.13 14.38
C ARG A 244 -7.92 12.08 14.97
N ILE A 245 -8.03 12.40 16.26
CA ILE A 245 -9.31 12.49 16.98
C ILE A 245 -9.69 13.97 17.11
N SER A 246 -10.93 14.34 16.79
CA SER A 246 -11.37 15.73 16.77
C SER A 246 -12.83 15.89 17.18
N GLU A 247 -13.14 16.97 17.90
CA GLU A 247 -14.54 17.40 18.14
C GLU A 247 -15.15 18.00 16.85
N VAL A 248 -14.32 18.54 15.96
CA VAL A 248 -14.73 19.20 14.72
C VAL A 248 -14.68 18.24 13.54
N LYS A 249 -15.80 18.12 12.82
CA LYS A 249 -15.95 17.27 11.63
C LYS A 249 -14.97 17.63 10.52
N ASP A 250 -14.93 18.90 10.15
CA ASP A 250 -14.26 19.38 8.94
C ASP A 250 -12.76 19.62 9.17
N GLY A 251 -12.01 19.74 8.06
CA GLY A 251 -10.55 19.91 8.07
C GLY A 251 -9.76 18.68 8.54
N PRO A 252 -8.44 18.61 8.31
CA PRO A 252 -7.60 17.49 8.77
C PRO A 252 -7.23 17.56 10.26
N GLU A 253 -7.62 18.61 10.99
CA GLU A 253 -7.15 18.88 12.36
C GLU A 253 -7.75 17.93 13.42
N GLY A 254 -6.91 17.50 14.35
CA GLY A 254 -7.26 16.69 15.52
C GLY A 254 -6.01 16.21 16.28
N PHE A 255 -6.19 15.61 17.45
CA PHE A 255 -5.14 15.06 18.30
C PHE A 255 -4.64 13.72 17.77
N SER A 256 -3.31 13.52 17.73
CA SER A 256 -2.67 12.32 17.16
C SER A 256 -1.78 11.54 18.11
N ASP A 257 -1.46 12.07 19.29
CA ASP A 257 -0.21 11.75 20.00
C ASP A 257 -0.13 10.30 20.54
N ASP A 258 -1.27 9.70 20.87
CA ASP A 258 -1.37 8.29 21.29
C ASP A 258 -1.45 7.27 20.12
N SER A 259 -1.44 7.75 18.87
CA SER A 259 -1.60 6.90 17.68
C SER A 259 -0.37 6.02 17.41
N ARG A 260 -0.60 4.72 17.35
CA ARG A 260 0.38 3.69 17.01
C ARG A 260 0.08 3.15 15.61
N TYR A 261 1.10 2.66 14.90
CA TYR A 261 0.93 2.15 13.54
C TYR A 261 1.62 0.80 13.42
N ILE A 262 0.89 -0.19 12.89
CA ILE A 262 1.42 -1.48 12.47
C ILE A 262 1.61 -1.39 10.96
N VAL A 263 2.85 -1.57 10.50
CA VAL A 263 3.13 -1.84 9.09
C VAL A 263 3.01 -3.35 8.91
N HIS A 264 2.01 -3.77 8.17
CA HIS A 264 1.86 -5.14 7.70
C HIS A 264 2.74 -5.34 6.46
N GLY A 265 3.07 -6.60 6.15
CA GLY A 265 4.00 -6.93 5.06
C GLY A 265 3.66 -6.22 3.75
N ASN A 266 4.68 -5.63 3.13
CA ASN A 266 4.63 -5.01 1.81
C ASN A 266 3.72 -3.78 1.68
N GLY A 267 3.58 -2.95 2.72
CA GLY A 267 3.10 -1.56 2.58
C GLY A 267 1.63 -1.30 2.94
N TRP A 268 0.91 -2.27 3.49
CA TRP A 268 -0.38 -2.01 4.17
C TRP A 268 -0.15 -1.57 5.61
N VAL A 269 -1.00 -0.68 6.12
CA VAL A 269 -0.86 -0.09 7.45
C VAL A 269 -2.16 -0.21 8.23
N THR A 270 -2.06 -0.44 9.52
CA THR A 270 -3.17 -0.29 10.47
C THR A 270 -2.79 0.71 11.55
N GLY A 271 -3.55 1.79 11.68
CA GLY A 271 -3.43 2.73 12.80
C GLY A 271 -4.26 2.28 13.99
N ILE A 272 -3.78 2.51 15.21
CA ILE A 272 -4.45 2.18 16.48
C ILE A 272 -4.34 3.36 17.43
N VAL A 273 -5.46 3.88 17.91
CA VAL A 273 -5.51 4.87 19.01
C VAL A 273 -6.20 4.24 20.23
N PRO A 274 -5.44 3.75 21.23
CA PRO A 274 -6.01 3.27 22.49
C PRO A 274 -6.42 4.47 23.36
N GLY A 275 -7.51 4.34 24.11
CA GLY A 275 -7.93 5.42 25.01
C GLY A 275 -9.13 5.06 25.88
N LYS A 276 -9.62 6.06 26.62
CA LYS A 276 -10.88 5.97 27.34
C LYS A 276 -11.90 6.85 26.64
N PHE A 277 -12.93 6.24 26.11
CA PHE A 277 -13.93 6.90 25.27
C PHE A 277 -15.33 6.57 25.79
N SER A 278 -16.22 7.55 25.69
CA SER A 278 -17.66 7.33 25.82
C SER A 278 -18.24 7.26 24.41
N LEU A 279 -19.16 6.32 24.19
CA LEU A 279 -19.91 6.18 22.93
C LEU A 279 -21.32 6.79 23.03
N ALA A 280 -21.55 7.63 24.04
CA ALA A 280 -22.81 8.35 24.23
C ALA A 280 -22.94 9.52 23.23
N PRO A 281 -24.14 9.78 22.66
CA PRO A 281 -24.34 10.82 21.65
C PRO A 281 -23.96 12.25 22.09
N ASP A 282 -24.01 12.54 23.39
CA ASP A 282 -23.61 13.85 23.96
C ASP A 282 -22.09 14.07 23.99
N LYS A 283 -21.30 13.03 23.72
CA LYS A 283 -19.83 13.01 23.74
C LYS A 283 -19.25 12.50 22.41
N ALA A 284 -20.04 12.58 21.34
CA ALA A 284 -19.68 12.18 19.99
C ALA A 284 -18.41 12.91 19.50
N PHE A 285 -17.49 12.16 18.89
CA PHE A 285 -16.26 12.71 18.31
C PHE A 285 -15.98 12.10 16.93
N TRP A 286 -15.07 12.74 16.20
CA TRP A 286 -14.66 12.34 14.86
C TRP A 286 -13.30 11.65 14.88
N VAL A 287 -13.23 10.48 14.27
CA VAL A 287 -11.97 9.82 13.88
C VAL A 287 -11.69 10.18 12.43
N LYS A 288 -10.56 10.85 12.20
CA LYS A 288 -10.08 11.25 10.88
C LYS A 288 -8.90 10.38 10.49
N ALA A 289 -9.04 9.64 9.39
CA ALA A 289 -7.92 9.01 8.70
C ALA A 289 -7.37 10.01 7.67
N VAL A 290 -6.10 10.38 7.82
CA VAL A 290 -5.43 11.41 7.03
C VAL A 290 -4.28 10.80 6.22
N PHE A 291 -4.27 11.05 4.91
CA PHE A 291 -3.21 10.63 3.99
C PHE A 291 -2.34 11.82 3.59
N ILE A 292 -1.03 11.59 3.57
CA ILE A 292 0.00 12.58 3.25
C ILE A 292 0.95 11.93 2.23
N PRO A 293 0.75 12.15 0.92
CA PRO A 293 1.57 11.52 -0.11
C PRO A 293 3.00 12.08 -0.13
N LYS A 294 4.00 11.24 -0.47
CA LYS A 294 5.37 11.67 -0.77
C LYS A 294 5.31 12.74 -1.86
N LYS A 295 6.03 13.85 -1.68
CA LYS A 295 6.25 14.84 -2.74
C LYS A 295 6.75 14.13 -3.99
N LYS A 296 6.21 14.50 -5.16
CA LYS A 296 6.95 14.34 -6.41
C LYS A 296 8.06 15.38 -6.39
N GLU A 297 9.26 14.98 -6.75
CA GLU A 297 10.42 15.89 -6.75
C GLU A 297 10.44 16.76 -8.01
N ASP A 298 9.72 16.34 -9.06
CA ASP A 298 9.62 17.03 -10.34
C ASP A 298 8.76 18.31 -10.29
N GLY A 299 9.36 19.42 -10.74
CA GLY A 299 8.65 20.61 -11.20
C GLY A 299 8.88 21.87 -10.36
N PHE A 300 9.34 22.93 -11.03
CA PHE A 300 9.68 24.25 -10.46
C PHE A 300 8.53 24.99 -9.73
N PHE A 301 7.30 24.45 -9.76
CA PHE A 301 6.11 24.96 -9.07
C PHE A 301 5.57 24.04 -7.95
N SER A 302 6.24 22.91 -7.64
CA SER A 302 5.80 21.92 -6.64
C SER A 302 5.85 22.38 -5.18
N GLY A 303 6.34 23.59 -4.92
CA GLY A 303 6.51 24.15 -3.56
C GLY A 303 5.22 24.40 -2.78
N LEU A 304 4.05 24.44 -3.43
CA LEU A 304 2.76 24.72 -2.82
C LEU A 304 1.98 23.45 -2.47
N LEU A 305 2.14 23.03 -1.22
CA LEU A 305 1.31 22.07 -0.47
C LEU A 305 1.31 20.62 -0.98
N THR A 306 2.01 19.74 -0.25
CA THR A 306 1.45 18.41 0.05
C THR A 306 0.22 18.63 0.92
N SER A 307 -0.95 18.78 0.31
CA SER A 307 -2.21 18.86 1.04
C SER A 307 -2.49 17.53 1.73
N GLU A 308 -2.66 17.60 3.06
CA GLU A 308 -3.17 16.48 3.84
C GLU A 308 -4.59 16.16 3.36
N LYS A 309 -4.84 14.94 2.91
CA LYS A 309 -6.16 14.48 2.47
C LYS A 309 -6.85 13.76 3.62
N VAL A 310 -8.02 14.23 4.07
CA VAL A 310 -8.90 13.39 4.90
C VAL A 310 -9.52 12.33 3.98
N ILE A 311 -9.22 11.07 4.25
CA ILE A 311 -9.61 9.91 3.43
C ILE A 311 -10.58 8.95 4.12
N GLY A 312 -10.74 9.09 5.44
CA GLY A 312 -11.77 8.42 6.23
C GLY A 312 -12.25 9.36 7.33
N LEU A 313 -13.56 9.39 7.58
CA LEU A 313 -14.21 10.27 8.54
C LEU A 313 -15.35 9.53 9.22
N TYR A 314 -15.15 9.18 10.49
CA TYR A 314 -16.09 8.35 11.26
C TYR A 314 -16.56 9.11 12.49
N ASN A 315 -17.85 9.06 12.77
CA ASN A 315 -18.38 9.54 14.04
C ASN A 315 -18.55 8.38 15.02
N THR A 316 -18.32 8.62 16.31
CA THR A 316 -18.44 7.60 17.36
C THR A 316 -19.85 7.48 17.96
N ALA A 317 -20.79 8.34 17.56
CA ALA A 317 -22.21 8.23 17.84
C ALA A 317 -23.04 8.08 16.54
N ASN A 318 -24.22 7.47 16.67
CA ASN A 318 -25.17 7.38 15.57
C ASN A 318 -25.94 8.71 15.44
N LEU A 319 -25.45 9.61 14.57
CA LEU A 319 -26.01 10.95 14.34
C LEU A 319 -27.33 10.95 13.51
N THR A 320 -28.20 9.97 13.69
CA THR A 320 -29.50 9.91 12.99
C THR A 320 -30.49 10.98 13.44
N ASP A 321 -30.32 11.57 14.63
CA ASP A 321 -31.19 12.63 15.16
C ASP A 321 -30.45 13.96 15.31
N SER A 322 -30.52 14.80 14.27
CA SER A 322 -30.40 16.26 14.37
C SER A 322 -31.13 16.99 13.21
N PRO A 323 -32.48 16.99 13.21
CA PRO A 323 -33.26 17.74 12.22
C PRO A 323 -33.51 19.20 12.67
N SER A 324 -32.60 20.12 12.33
CA SER A 324 -32.88 21.57 12.27
C SER A 324 -31.86 22.33 11.42
#